data_AF-A0A173SFI1-F1
#
_entry.id   AF-A0A173SFI1-F1
#
_cell.length_a   1.000
_cell.length_b   1.000
_cell.length_c   1.000
_cell.angle_alpha   90.00
_cell.angle_beta   90.00
_cell.angle_gamma   90.00
#
_symmetry.space_group_name_H-M   'P 1'
#
loop_
_entity.id
_entity.type
_entity.pdbx_description
1 polymer ?
#
loop_
_entity_poly.entity_id
_entity_poly.type
_entity_poly.pdbx_seq_one_letter_code
_entity_poly.pdbx_strand_id
1 'polypeptide(L)'
;MVKNFIKIISNPNMFTPTIYLSPEIIKYEGKTIIHIHIPVSAEVHSFKKEVYDRVDDADVKVNATAQLAMMYIRKQNRFTEKQIYPYISLEDFRLDLLPRIRKMATNNIEGVHSWESMSDEELLRSAGLYGKDRATGESGYNLAAVMLLGNDCKYIDS
;
A
#
# COMPACT_ATOMS: atom_id res chain seq x y z
N MET A 1 -32.04 -15.84 10.42
CA MET A 1 -31.16 -15.48 9.29
C MET A 1 -29.85 -14.86 9.76
N VAL A 2 -29.85 -13.71 10.43
CA VAL A 2 -28.62 -13.05 10.95
C VAL A 2 -27.75 -13.96 11.83
N LYS A 3 -28.34 -14.72 12.76
CA LYS A 3 -27.59 -15.68 13.59
C LYS A 3 -26.85 -16.75 12.77
N ASN A 4 -27.45 -17.24 11.67
CA ASN A 4 -26.82 -18.24 10.80
C ASN A 4 -25.66 -17.61 10.02
N PHE A 5 -25.84 -16.38 9.52
CA PHE A 5 -24.79 -15.62 8.84
C PHE A 5 -23.57 -15.43 9.75
N ILE A 6 -23.77 -14.92 10.97
CA ILE A 6 -22.69 -14.73 11.95
C ILE A 6 -21.98 -16.05 12.24
N LYS A 7 -22.74 -17.14 12.43
CA LYS A 7 -22.18 -18.48 12.70
C LYS A 7 -21.31 -19.01 11.57
N ILE A 8 -21.64 -18.73 10.31
CA ILE A 8 -20.86 -19.19 9.16
C ILE A 8 -19.56 -18.39 9.04
N ILE A 9 -19.61 -17.07 9.20
CA ILE A 9 -18.43 -16.20 9.02
C ILE A 9 -17.40 -16.37 10.14
N SER A 10 -17.87 -16.65 11.37
CA SER A 10 -16.98 -16.95 12.49
C SER A 10 -16.49 -18.41 12.53
N ASN A 11 -16.90 -19.25 11.58
CA ASN A 11 -16.47 -20.65 11.52
C ASN A 11 -15.09 -20.76 10.86
N PRO A 12 -14.04 -21.20 11.58
CA PRO A 12 -12.69 -21.33 11.03
C PRO A 12 -12.57 -22.38 9.91
N ASN A 13 -13.50 -23.34 9.83
CA ASN A 13 -13.55 -24.30 8.72
C ASN A 13 -14.11 -23.69 7.43
N MET A 14 -14.80 -22.55 7.54
CA MET A 14 -15.40 -21.85 6.41
C MET A 14 -14.55 -20.65 6.01
N PHE A 15 -14.11 -19.83 6.96
CA PHE A 15 -13.28 -18.65 6.69
C PHE A 15 -11.96 -18.72 7.45
N THR A 16 -10.86 -18.40 6.77
CA THR A 16 -9.54 -18.30 7.39
C THR A 16 -8.78 -17.10 6.82
N PRO A 17 -8.38 -16.11 7.64
CA PRO A 17 -8.70 -15.98 9.06
C PRO A 17 -10.19 -15.72 9.31
N THR A 18 -10.68 -15.99 10.51
CA THR A 18 -12.09 -15.75 10.87
C THR A 18 -12.38 -14.25 10.93
N ILE A 19 -13.60 -13.85 10.58
CA ILE A 19 -14.04 -12.46 10.60
C ILE A 19 -15.20 -12.32 11.59
N TYR A 20 -15.22 -11.21 12.32
CA TYR A 20 -16.33 -10.84 13.18
C TYR A 20 -17.02 -9.62 12.60
N LEU A 21 -18.27 -9.81 12.16
CA LEU A 21 -19.10 -8.75 11.59
C LEU A 21 -20.32 -8.54 12.47
N SER A 22 -20.81 -7.29 12.49
CA SER A 22 -22.05 -6.91 13.18
C SER A 22 -23.07 -6.44 12.15
N PRO A 23 -23.97 -7.32 11.66
CA PRO A 23 -25.00 -6.93 10.72
C PRO A 23 -26.03 -5.99 11.37
N GLU A 24 -26.41 -4.95 10.64
CA GLU A 24 -27.43 -3.98 11.03
C GLU A 24 -28.75 -4.31 10.34
N ILE A 25 -29.86 -4.27 11.09
CA ILE A 25 -31.20 -4.51 10.53
C ILE A 25 -31.88 -3.16 10.35
N ILE A 26 -32.16 -2.82 9.10
CA ILE A 26 -32.80 -1.56 8.71
C ILE A 26 -34.22 -1.89 8.23
N LYS A 27 -35.22 -1.15 8.71
CA LYS A 27 -36.60 -1.23 8.21
C LYS A 27 -36.88 -0.03 7.30
N TYR A 28 -37.26 -0.29 6.06
CA TYR A 28 -37.52 0.75 5.06
C TYR A 28 -38.74 0.35 4.21
N GLU A 29 -39.75 1.21 4.14
CA GLU A 29 -41.00 0.98 3.37
C GLU A 29 -41.65 -0.40 3.62
N GLY A 30 -41.67 -0.84 4.89
CA GLY A 30 -42.21 -2.16 5.27
C GLY A 30 -41.31 -3.34 4.89
N LYS A 31 -40.18 -3.11 4.21
CA LYS A 31 -39.15 -4.12 3.92
C LYS A 31 -38.09 -4.14 5.02
N THR A 32 -37.46 -5.30 5.18
CA THR A 32 -36.33 -5.50 6.10
C THR A 32 -35.06 -5.68 5.29
N ILE A 33 -34.08 -4.81 5.52
CA ILE A 33 -32.76 -4.82 4.89
C ILE A 33 -31.73 -5.25 5.94
N ILE A 34 -30.82 -6.14 5.56
CA ILE A 34 -29.67 -6.54 6.39
C ILE A 34 -28.45 -5.87 5.79
N HIS A 35 -27.96 -4.82 6.46
CA HIS A 35 -26.76 -4.10 6.07
C HIS A 35 -25.54 -4.73 6.77
N ILE A 36 -24.48 -5.03 6.01
CA ILE A 36 -23.26 -5.63 6.53
C ILE A 36 -22.09 -4.78 6.06
N HIS A 37 -21.45 -4.09 7.00
CA HIS A 37 -20.21 -3.38 6.73
C HIS A 37 -19.02 -4.34 6.86
N ILE A 38 -18.19 -4.44 5.83
CA ILE A 38 -16.97 -5.27 5.82
C ILE A 38 -15.76 -4.33 5.92
N PRO A 39 -15.04 -4.31 7.07
CA PRO A 39 -13.85 -3.47 7.19
C PRO A 39 -12.69 -4.02 6.36
N VAL A 40 -11.78 -3.13 5.95
CA VAL A 40 -10.56 -3.52 5.25
C VAL A 40 -9.64 -4.28 6.23
N SER A 41 -9.42 -5.57 5.97
CA SER A 41 -8.45 -6.40 6.69
C SER A 41 -7.03 -6.24 6.13
N ALA A 42 -6.01 -6.44 6.96
CA ALA A 42 -4.59 -6.52 6.61
C ALA A 42 -4.17 -7.91 6.10
N GLU A 43 -5.06 -8.90 6.17
CA GLU A 43 -4.81 -10.25 5.69
C GLU A 43 -5.75 -10.60 4.52
N VAL A 44 -5.33 -11.58 3.72
CA VAL A 44 -6.18 -12.20 2.70
C VAL A 44 -7.02 -13.27 3.37
N HIS A 45 -8.34 -13.16 3.23
CA HIS A 45 -9.27 -14.15 3.76
C HIS A 45 -9.64 -15.17 2.68
N SER A 46 -9.63 -16.45 3.05
CA SER A 46 -10.07 -17.56 2.21
C SER A 46 -11.42 -18.07 2.68
N PHE A 47 -12.25 -18.49 1.71
CA PHE A 47 -13.48 -19.22 1.95
C PHE A 47 -13.29 -20.67 1.51
N LYS A 48 -13.42 -21.63 2.43
CA LYS A 48 -13.17 -23.06 2.18
C LYS A 48 -11.81 -23.32 1.50
N LYS A 49 -10.76 -22.61 1.94
CA LYS A 49 -9.39 -22.64 1.39
C LYS A 49 -9.24 -22.05 -0.01
N GLU A 50 -10.27 -21.40 -0.54
CA GLU A 50 -10.21 -20.71 -1.82
C GLU A 50 -10.27 -19.20 -1.62
N VAL A 51 -9.50 -18.46 -2.41
CA VAL A 51 -9.45 -16.99 -2.37
C VAL A 51 -10.22 -16.46 -3.57
N TYR A 52 -11.00 -15.42 -3.33
CA TYR A 52 -11.79 -14.73 -4.34
C TYR A 52 -11.39 -13.25 -4.34
N ASP A 53 -11.28 -12.67 -5.53
CA ASP A 53 -11.12 -11.23 -5.72
C ASP A 53 -12.43 -10.67 -6.28
N ARG A 54 -12.86 -9.52 -5.77
CA ARG A 54 -14.07 -8.86 -6.25
C ARG A 54 -13.67 -7.89 -7.34
N VAL A 55 -13.97 -8.25 -8.58
CA VAL A 55 -13.72 -7.43 -9.77
C VAL A 55 -15.07 -6.90 -10.23
N ASP A 56 -15.27 -5.59 -10.05
CA ASP A 56 -16.54 -4.90 -10.26
C ASP A 56 -17.67 -5.58 -9.48
N ASP A 57 -18.61 -6.21 -10.18
CA ASP A 57 -19.78 -6.89 -9.60
C ASP A 57 -19.58 -8.41 -9.44
N ALA A 58 -18.46 -8.97 -9.92
CA ALA A 58 -18.21 -10.41 -9.92
C ALA A 58 -17.16 -10.82 -8.87
N ASP A 59 -17.43 -11.95 -8.20
CA ASP A 59 -16.47 -12.61 -7.33
C ASP A 59 -15.71 -13.67 -8.15
N VAL A 60 -14.43 -13.41 -8.45
CA VAL A 60 -13.60 -14.27 -9.28
C VAL A 60 -12.66 -15.09 -8.42
N LYS A 61 -12.67 -16.41 -8.60
CA LYS A 61 -11.72 -17.29 -7.91
C LYS A 61 -10.30 -17.04 -8.40
N VAL A 62 -9.40 -16.77 -7.45
CA VAL A 62 -7.97 -16.54 -7.73
C VAL A 62 -7.25 -17.89 -7.76
N ASN A 63 -6.89 -18.32 -8.97
CA ASN A 63 -6.19 -19.59 -9.19
C ASN A 63 -4.68 -19.41 -9.43
N ALA A 64 -4.27 -18.25 -9.95
CA ALA A 64 -2.88 -18.00 -10.32
C ALA A 64 -2.04 -17.58 -9.11
N THR A 65 -0.91 -18.24 -8.89
CA THR A 65 0.02 -17.94 -7.79
C THR A 65 0.48 -16.48 -7.80
N ALA A 66 0.73 -15.92 -8.98
CA ALA A 66 1.15 -14.52 -9.12
C ALA A 66 0.06 -13.53 -8.66
N GLN A 67 -1.21 -13.79 -9.00
CA GLN A 67 -2.33 -12.95 -8.56
C GLN A 67 -2.53 -13.04 -7.05
N LEU A 68 -2.43 -14.25 -6.48
CA LEU A 68 -2.51 -14.44 -5.03
C LEU A 68 -1.38 -13.70 -4.31
N ALA A 69 -0.13 -13.78 -4.81
CA ALA A 69 1.00 -13.06 -4.26
C ALA A 69 0.78 -11.53 -4.29
N MET A 70 0.26 -11.00 -5.39
CA MET A 70 -0.09 -9.59 -5.50
C MET A 70 -1.17 -9.17 -4.50
N MET A 71 -2.17 -10.03 -4.21
CA MET A 71 -3.16 -9.76 -3.16
C MET A 71 -2.50 -9.64 -1.78
N TYR A 72 -1.61 -10.56 -1.43
CA TYR A 72 -0.89 -10.52 -0.15
C TYR A 72 -0.02 -9.26 -0.03
N ILE A 73 0.68 -8.86 -1.11
CA ILE A 73 1.49 -7.64 -1.13
C ILE A 73 0.62 -6.39 -0.90
N ARG A 74 -0.55 -6.30 -1.53
CA ARG A 74 -1.48 -5.17 -1.31
C ARG A 74 -2.04 -5.11 0.12
N LYS A 75 -2.17 -6.26 0.79
CA LYS A 75 -2.79 -6.41 2.11
C LYS A 75 -1.80 -6.22 3.26
N GLN A 76 -0.58 -6.68 3.08
CA GLN A 76 0.53 -6.21 3.90
C GLN A 76 0.66 -4.71 3.63
N ASN A 77 0.40 -3.85 4.60
CA ASN A 77 0.60 -2.39 4.53
C ASN A 77 2.10 -2.00 4.36
N ARG A 78 2.88 -2.82 3.66
CA ARG A 78 4.25 -2.61 3.28
C ARG A 78 4.21 -1.86 1.95
N PHE A 79 4.17 -0.53 2.06
CA PHE A 79 4.41 0.34 0.92
C PHE A 79 5.79 0.00 0.35
N THR A 80 5.83 -0.71 -0.77
CA THR A 80 7.08 -1.14 -1.43
C THR A 80 7.98 0.07 -1.72
N GLU A 81 7.37 1.21 -2.03
CA GLU A 81 8.02 2.52 -2.19
C GLU A 81 8.86 2.95 -0.97
N LYS A 82 8.52 2.49 0.25
CA LYS A 82 9.23 2.79 1.51
C LYS A 82 10.28 1.76 1.88
N GLN A 83 10.45 0.69 1.09
CA GLN A 83 11.49 -0.29 1.31
C GLN A 83 12.86 0.40 1.21
N ILE A 84 13.66 0.28 2.28
CA ILE A 84 14.99 0.88 2.38
C ILE A 84 16.01 0.00 1.66
N TYR A 85 16.90 0.63 0.91
CA TYR A 85 18.07 0.02 0.28
C TYR A 85 19.34 0.59 0.92
N PRO A 86 19.93 -0.11 1.93
CA PRO A 86 21.04 0.43 2.74
C PRO A 86 22.31 0.75 1.95
N TYR A 87 22.50 0.12 0.79
CA TYR A 87 23.71 0.24 -0.03
C TYR A 87 23.62 1.30 -1.12
N ILE A 88 22.48 1.97 -1.27
CA ILE A 88 22.31 3.05 -2.26
C ILE A 88 22.81 4.35 -1.67
N SER A 89 23.63 5.06 -2.43
CA SER A 89 24.18 6.35 -2.05
C SER A 89 23.75 7.47 -3.01
N LEU A 90 24.10 8.72 -2.69
CA LEU A 90 23.83 9.86 -3.57
C LEU A 90 24.45 9.72 -4.97
N GLU A 91 25.55 8.96 -5.09
CA GLU A 91 26.27 8.71 -6.36
C GLU A 91 25.45 7.88 -7.36
N ASP A 92 24.42 7.20 -6.86
CA ASP A 92 23.54 6.38 -7.67
C ASP A 92 22.33 7.15 -8.21
N PHE A 93 22.21 8.43 -7.84
CA PHE A 93 21.12 9.29 -8.27
C PHE A 93 21.53 10.35 -9.29
N ARG A 94 20.56 10.67 -10.15
CA ARG A 94 20.53 11.78 -11.09
C ARG A 94 20.24 13.09 -10.37
N LEU A 95 21.20 13.54 -9.57
CA LEU A 95 21.09 14.81 -8.81
C LEU A 95 20.98 16.03 -9.74
N ASP A 96 21.37 15.90 -11.01
CA ASP A 96 21.17 16.90 -12.07
C ASP A 96 19.69 17.23 -12.32
N LEU A 97 18.75 16.37 -11.88
CA LEU A 97 17.31 16.62 -11.96
C LEU A 97 16.80 17.53 -10.83
N LEU A 98 17.52 17.64 -9.71
CA LEU A 98 17.06 18.39 -8.53
C LEU A 98 16.81 19.88 -8.80
N PRO A 99 17.63 20.61 -9.58
CA PRO A 99 17.34 22.00 -9.93
C PRO A 99 15.99 22.17 -10.64
N ARG A 100 15.63 21.23 -11.52
CA ARG A 100 14.34 21.25 -12.21
C ARG A 100 13.19 20.97 -11.24
N ILE A 101 13.36 20.00 -10.34
CA ILE A 101 12.37 19.67 -9.30
C ILE A 101 12.12 20.88 -8.39
N ARG A 102 13.17 21.55 -7.93
CA ARG A 102 13.08 22.76 -7.11
C ARG A 102 12.27 23.85 -7.82
N LYS A 103 12.57 24.11 -9.10
CA LYS A 103 11.85 25.10 -9.91
C LYS A 103 10.38 24.74 -10.13
N MET A 104 10.06 23.45 -10.30
CA MET A 104 8.66 23.01 -10.39
C MET A 104 7.91 23.21 -9.08
N ALA A 105 8.56 22.93 -7.95
CA ALA A 105 7.97 23.10 -6.62
C ALA A 105 7.71 24.56 -6.27
N THR A 106 8.66 25.46 -6.55
CA THR A 106 8.50 26.90 -6.30
C THR A 106 7.42 27.52 -7.18
N ASN A 107 7.28 27.08 -8.43
CA ASN A 107 6.24 27.59 -9.33
C ASN A 107 4.81 27.11 -8.99
N ASN A 108 4.66 26.07 -8.16
CA ASN A 108 3.38 25.42 -7.89
C ASN A 108 2.69 25.90 -6.60
N ILE A 109 3.27 26.86 -5.88
CA ILE A 109 2.73 27.41 -4.63
C ILE A 109 2.75 28.94 -4.67
N GLU A 110 1.75 29.56 -4.06
CA GLU A 110 1.80 30.99 -3.73
C GLU A 110 2.70 31.20 -2.50
N GLY A 111 4.00 31.44 -2.73
CA GLY A 111 4.98 31.67 -1.68
C GLY A 111 6.35 31.04 -1.96
N VAL A 112 7.25 31.12 -0.98
CA VAL A 112 8.59 30.50 -1.07
C VAL A 112 8.49 29.04 -0.64
N HIS A 113 8.70 28.11 -1.58
CA HIS A 113 8.76 26.69 -1.25
C HIS A 113 10.05 26.39 -0.47
N SER A 114 9.98 25.64 0.64
CA SER A 114 11.15 25.37 1.48
C SER A 114 12.28 24.62 0.76
N TRP A 115 11.96 23.94 -0.35
CA TRP A 115 12.96 23.32 -1.24
C TRP A 115 13.81 24.31 -2.01
N GLU A 116 13.53 25.61 -2.00
CA GLU A 116 14.41 26.59 -2.65
C GLU A 116 15.74 26.74 -1.89
N SER A 117 15.69 26.72 -0.55
CA SER A 117 16.85 26.98 0.30
C SER A 117 17.50 25.72 0.91
N MET A 118 16.88 24.55 0.77
CA MET A 118 17.40 23.28 1.28
C MET A 118 18.61 22.78 0.48
N SER A 119 19.54 22.08 1.13
CA SER A 119 20.52 21.23 0.45
C SER A 119 19.84 20.07 -0.29
N ASP A 120 20.58 19.37 -1.15
CA ASP A 120 20.05 18.19 -1.87
C ASP A 120 19.61 17.09 -0.91
N GLU A 121 20.38 16.83 0.13
CA GLU A 121 20.05 15.80 1.13
C GLU A 121 18.79 16.17 1.94
N GLU A 122 18.67 17.43 2.36
CA GLU A 122 17.48 17.93 3.08
C GLU A 122 16.22 17.86 2.21
N LEU A 123 16.35 18.17 0.92
CA LEU A 123 15.26 18.01 -0.03
C LEU A 123 14.82 16.54 -0.09
N LEU A 124 15.75 15.60 -0.30
CA LEU A 124 15.42 14.17 -0.40
C LEU A 124 14.78 13.63 0.89
N ARG A 125 15.26 14.06 2.06
CA ARG A 125 14.67 13.71 3.36
C ARG A 125 13.27 14.29 3.52
N SER A 126 13.06 15.57 3.18
CA SER A 126 11.76 16.23 3.29
C SER A 126 10.72 15.68 2.29
N ALA A 127 11.17 15.22 1.13
CA ALA A 127 10.36 14.54 0.13
C ALA A 127 10.01 13.09 0.52
N GLY A 128 10.51 12.59 1.66
CA GLY A 128 10.25 11.23 2.14
C GLY A 128 11.01 10.15 1.36
N LEU A 129 12.08 10.50 0.65
CA LEU A 129 12.91 9.58 -0.16
C LEU A 129 14.01 8.90 0.66
N TYR A 130 14.29 9.42 1.85
CA TYR A 130 15.21 8.81 2.83
C TYR A 130 14.45 8.50 4.11
N GLY A 131 14.63 7.28 4.63
CA GLY A 131 13.91 6.80 5.81
C GLY A 131 14.78 6.02 6.77
N LYS A 132 14.20 5.68 7.92
CA LYS A 132 14.76 4.74 8.90
C LYS A 132 13.71 3.70 9.25
N ASP A 133 14.02 2.44 9.04
CA ASP A 133 13.21 1.33 9.52
C ASP A 133 13.42 1.23 11.03
N ARG A 134 12.33 1.41 11.79
CA ARG A 134 12.38 1.38 13.25
C ARG A 134 12.47 -0.04 13.82
N ALA A 135 12.13 -1.06 13.04
CA ALA A 135 12.21 -2.45 13.44
C ALA A 135 13.62 -3.01 13.27
N THR A 136 14.30 -2.71 12.16
CA THR A 136 15.67 -3.18 11.89
C THR A 136 16.74 -2.18 12.32
N GLY A 137 16.39 -0.90 12.45
CA GLY A 137 17.34 0.19 12.72
C GLY A 137 18.07 0.72 11.48
N GLU A 138 17.87 0.08 10.32
CA GLU A 138 18.50 0.46 9.07
C GLU A 138 17.99 1.81 8.57
N SER A 139 18.90 2.63 8.04
CA SER A 139 18.58 3.93 7.45
C SER A 139 19.14 3.99 6.03
N GLY A 140 18.40 4.61 5.12
CA GLY A 140 18.83 4.71 3.73
C GLY A 140 17.75 5.27 2.83
N TYR A 141 18.08 5.32 1.54
CA TYR A 141 17.13 5.71 0.50
C TYR A 141 16.14 4.59 0.23
N ASN A 142 14.90 4.96 -0.03
CA ASN A 142 13.83 4.01 -0.30
C ASN A 142 13.64 3.75 -1.79
N LEU A 143 12.81 2.75 -2.13
CA LEU A 143 12.51 2.41 -3.52
C LEU A 143 12.02 3.62 -4.34
N ALA A 144 11.22 4.51 -3.74
CA ALA A 144 10.76 5.72 -4.42
C ALA A 144 11.93 6.61 -4.88
N ALA A 145 12.98 6.75 -4.05
CA ALA A 145 14.18 7.49 -4.42
C ALA A 145 14.84 6.89 -5.66
N VAL A 146 14.94 5.56 -5.71
CA VAL A 146 15.52 4.81 -6.84
C VAL A 146 14.67 4.96 -8.10
N MET A 147 13.35 4.85 -7.99
CA MET A 147 12.47 4.95 -9.15
C MET A 147 12.41 6.37 -9.73
N LEU A 148 12.54 7.40 -8.89
CA LEU A 148 12.44 8.80 -9.32
C LEU A 148 13.77 9.39 -9.77
N LEU A 149 14.86 9.00 -9.12
CA LEU A 149 16.17 9.63 -9.30
C LEU A 149 17.28 8.61 -9.62
N GLY A 150 17.01 7.31 -9.69
CA GLY A 150 18.02 6.31 -10.03
C GLY A 150 18.63 6.54 -11.40
N ASN A 151 19.91 6.21 -11.54
CA ASN A 151 20.56 6.19 -12.85
C ASN A 151 19.96 5.09 -13.75
N ASP A 152 19.46 5.49 -14.93
CA ASP A 152 18.78 4.61 -15.91
C ASP A 152 19.61 3.37 -16.32
N CYS A 153 20.94 3.43 -16.20
CA CYS A 153 21.85 2.41 -16.72
C CYS A 153 22.40 1.42 -15.68
N LYS A 154 22.16 1.60 -14.37
CA LYS A 154 22.79 0.79 -13.31
C LYS A 154 21.91 -0.34 -12.74
N TYR A 155 20.61 -0.34 -13.02
CA TYR A 155 19.63 -1.16 -12.30
C TYR A 155 18.77 -2.08 -13.18
N ILE A 156 19.07 -2.19 -14.47
CA ILE A 156 18.31 -3.03 -15.42
C ILE A 156 18.86 -4.47 -15.52
N ASP A 157 20.03 -4.75 -14.96
CA ASP A 157 20.61 -6.09 -14.95
C ASP A 157 20.55 -6.72 -13.54
N SER A 158 19.39 -7.28 -13.19
CA SER A 158 19.26 -8.35 -12.18
C SER A 158 17.94 -9.11 -12.33
#